data_AF-A0A7Y5XY74-F1
#
_entry.id   AF-A0A7Y5XY74-F1
#
_cell.length_a   1.000
_cell.length_b   1.000
_cell.length_c   1.000
_cell.angle_alpha   90.00
_cell.angle_beta   90.00
_cell.angle_gamma   90.00
#
_symmetry.space_group_name_H-M   'P 1'
#
loop_
_entity.id
_entity.type
_entity.pdbx_description
1 polymer ?
#
loop_
_entity_poly.entity_id
_entity_poly.type
_entity_poly.pdbx_seq_one_letter_code
_entity_poly.pdbx_strand_id
1 'polypeptide(L)'
;MEKEPLVIVDARNVLRSRWPNLKESWFLERVRAWAERERVRALLVFDGPAPGGTLGSTPLDERTAVVGTGGQIADDWIAEHVPELAAREHAVWLVSSDRELRDRVADHVERAIGGGSFAGTLED
;
A
#
# COMPACT_ATOMS: atom_id res chain seq x y z
N MET A 1 19.79 -11.96 -8.75
CA MET A 1 18.77 -11.75 -7.72
C MET A 1 17.74 -10.83 -8.32
N GLU A 2 16.57 -11.35 -8.66
CA GLU A 2 15.44 -10.51 -9.08
C GLU A 2 15.04 -9.63 -7.89
N LYS A 3 14.86 -8.32 -8.12
CA LYS A 3 14.41 -7.42 -7.06
C LYS A 3 12.95 -7.74 -6.74
N GLU A 4 12.64 -7.85 -5.46
CA GLU A 4 11.28 -8.10 -4.99
C GLU A 4 10.34 -6.95 -5.38
N PRO A 5 9.13 -7.26 -5.90
CA PRO A 5 8.15 -6.25 -6.28
C PRO A 5 7.81 -5.30 -5.12
N LEU A 6 7.57 -4.04 -5.44
CA LEU A 6 7.02 -3.06 -4.50
C LEU A 6 5.50 -3.03 -4.65
N VAL A 7 4.79 -3.35 -3.57
CA VAL A 7 3.33 -3.31 -3.50
C VAL A 7 2.91 -2.04 -2.76
N ILE A 8 2.26 -1.13 -3.47
CA ILE A 8 1.73 0.12 -2.92
C ILE A 8 0.29 -0.13 -2.49
N VAL A 9 0.01 0.09 -1.21
CA VAL A 9 -1.28 -0.23 -0.60
C VAL A 9 -1.97 1.06 -0.18
N ASP A 10 -3.12 1.35 -0.80
CA ASP A 10 -4.07 2.34 -0.32
C ASP A 10 -4.75 1.80 0.95
N ALA A 11 -4.22 2.17 2.11
CA ALA A 11 -4.59 1.57 3.39
C ALA A 11 -6.06 1.83 3.73
N ARG A 12 -6.55 3.05 3.48
CA ARG A 12 -7.94 3.40 3.79
C ARG A 12 -8.92 2.65 2.90
N ASN A 13 -8.57 2.41 1.63
CA ASN A 13 -9.37 1.59 0.71
C ASN A 13 -9.45 0.12 1.13
N VAL A 14 -8.34 -0.45 1.59
CA VAL A 14 -8.34 -1.83 2.11
C VAL A 14 -9.19 -1.92 3.37
N LEU A 15 -8.95 -1.04 4.35
CA LEU A 15 -9.68 -1.02 5.62
C LEU A 15 -11.19 -0.84 5.41
N ARG A 16 -11.62 0.10 4.56
CA ARG A 16 -13.05 0.31 4.24
C ARG A 16 -13.69 -0.85 3.51
N SER A 17 -12.92 -1.67 2.79
CA SER A 17 -13.45 -2.76 1.97
C SER A 17 -13.95 -3.95 2.80
N ARG A 18 -13.41 -4.18 4.00
CA ARG A 18 -13.80 -5.32 4.85
C ARG A 18 -13.90 -5.04 6.35
N TRP A 19 -13.09 -4.14 6.91
CA TRP A 19 -13.05 -3.94 8.37
C TRP A 19 -13.02 -2.46 8.75
N PRO A 20 -14.13 -1.72 8.57
CA PRO A 20 -14.17 -0.29 8.85
C PRO A 20 -13.91 0.08 10.33
N ASN A 21 -14.03 -0.88 11.26
CA ASN A 21 -13.85 -0.66 12.70
C ASN A 21 -12.60 -1.33 13.28
N LEU A 22 -11.67 -1.78 12.44
CA LEU A 22 -10.48 -2.49 12.90
C LEU A 22 -9.39 -1.55 13.37
N LYS A 23 -8.54 -2.02 14.29
CA LYS A 23 -7.34 -1.30 14.70
C LYS A 23 -6.30 -1.36 13.59
N GLU A 24 -5.73 -0.22 13.23
CA GLU A 24 -4.68 -0.10 12.22
C GLU A 24 -3.45 -0.96 12.55
N SER A 25 -3.12 -1.13 13.83
CA SER A 25 -2.00 -1.97 14.27
C SER A 25 -2.13 -3.43 13.84
N TRP A 26 -3.35 -3.99 13.92
CA TRP A 26 -3.60 -5.35 13.43
C TRP A 26 -3.41 -5.43 11.92
N PHE A 27 -3.85 -4.39 11.19
CA PHE A 27 -3.70 -4.34 9.74
C PHE A 27 -2.22 -4.30 9.34
N LEU A 28 -1.41 -3.49 10.04
CA LEU A 28 0.04 -3.47 9.83
C LEU A 28 0.66 -4.85 10.07
N GLU A 29 0.33 -5.51 11.18
CA GLU A 29 0.86 -6.86 11.48
C GLU A 29 0.52 -7.88 10.39
N ARG A 30 -0.71 -7.84 9.85
CA ARG A 30 -1.11 -8.76 8.78
C ARG A 30 -0.43 -8.46 7.46
N VAL A 31 -0.29 -7.19 7.08
CA VAL A 31 0.44 -6.83 5.85
C VAL A 31 1.92 -7.21 5.94
N ARG A 32 2.54 -7.11 7.13
CA ARG A 32 3.91 -7.57 7.38
C ARG A 32 4.06 -9.07 7.17
N ALA A 33 3.19 -9.87 7.80
CA ALA A 33 3.19 -11.31 7.63
C ALA A 33 2.94 -11.72 6.17
N TRP A 34 2.04 -11.01 5.49
CA TRP A 34 1.74 -11.22 4.09
C TRP A 34 2.94 -10.88 3.17
N ALA A 35 3.61 -9.74 3.39
CA ALA A 35 4.76 -9.32 2.59
C ALA A 35 5.93 -10.32 2.69
N GLU A 36 6.17 -10.87 3.89
CA GLU A 36 7.14 -11.95 4.10
C GLU A 36 6.74 -13.23 3.34
N ARG A 37 5.49 -13.67 3.47
CA ARG A 37 4.98 -14.87 2.80
C ARG A 37 5.06 -14.78 1.28
N GLU A 38 4.66 -13.65 0.72
CA GLU A 38 4.63 -13.41 -0.73
C GLU A 38 5.99 -12.96 -1.29
N ARG A 39 7.01 -12.74 -0.44
CA ARG A 39 8.34 -12.23 -0.80
C ARG A 39 8.29 -10.92 -1.60
N VAL A 40 7.50 -9.98 -1.10
CA VAL A 40 7.36 -8.64 -1.67
C VAL A 40 7.77 -7.59 -0.64
N ARG A 41 7.97 -6.35 -1.11
CA ARG A 41 8.01 -5.16 -0.25
C ARG A 41 6.65 -4.48 -0.29
N ALA A 42 6.21 -3.93 0.84
CA ALA A 42 4.93 -3.23 0.93
C ALA A 42 5.10 -1.79 1.43
N LEU A 43 4.50 -0.84 0.72
CA LEU A 43 4.40 0.56 1.11
C LEU A 43 2.93 0.89 1.38
N LEU A 44 2.56 1.06 2.65
CA LEU A 44 1.19 1.35 3.04
C LEU A 44 0.98 2.86 3.14
N VAL A 45 0.07 3.41 2.35
CA VAL A 45 -0.22 4.84 2.28
C VAL A 45 -1.52 5.13 3.03
N PHE A 46 -1.45 6.02 4.02
CA PHE A 46 -2.57 6.45 4.85
C PHE A 46 -2.88 7.92 4.59
N ASP A 47 -4.18 8.24 4.49
CA ASP A 47 -4.66 9.63 4.57
C ASP A 47 -4.32 10.22 5.93
N GLY A 48 -3.69 11.40 5.96
CA GLY A 48 -3.33 12.01 7.23
C GLY A 48 -2.08 11.39 7.84
N PRO A 49 -1.98 11.35 9.18
CA PRO A 49 -0.90 10.62 9.84
C PRO A 49 -1.12 9.11 9.71
N ALA A 50 -0.04 8.38 9.42
CA ALA A 50 -0.04 6.93 9.54
C ALA A 50 -0.05 6.50 11.02
N PRO A 51 -0.31 5.21 11.33
CA PRO A 51 -0.39 4.73 12.70
C PRO A 51 0.86 5.11 13.51
N GLY A 52 0.66 5.60 14.74
CA GLY A 52 1.73 6.16 15.57
C GLY A 52 1.98 7.66 15.38
N GLY A 53 1.19 8.35 14.55
CA GLY A 53 1.33 9.80 14.32
C GLY A 53 2.35 10.18 13.26
N THR A 54 2.76 9.22 12.44
CA THR A 54 3.84 9.37 11.44
C THR A 54 3.38 10.21 10.26
N LEU A 55 4.23 11.17 9.85
CA LEU A 55 4.10 11.93 8.61
C LEU A 55 5.30 11.65 7.71
N GLY A 56 5.06 11.50 6.41
CA GLY A 56 6.07 11.04 5.46
C GLY A 56 6.33 9.53 5.56
N SER A 57 7.40 9.07 4.92
CA SER A 57 7.75 7.64 4.84
C SER A 57 8.54 7.19 6.07
N THR A 58 8.13 6.08 6.68
CA THR A 58 8.83 5.44 7.80
C THR A 58 8.88 3.93 7.62
N PRO A 59 10.07 3.30 7.62
CA PRO A 59 10.20 1.85 7.65
C PRO A 59 9.60 1.25 8.93
N LEU A 60 8.84 0.17 8.79
CA LEU A 60 8.39 -0.67 9.91
C LEU A 60 9.33 -1.85 10.12
N ASP A 61 9.85 -2.42 9.03
CA ASP A 61 10.88 -3.45 8.99
C ASP A 61 11.59 -3.47 7.62
N GLU A 62 12.31 -4.56 7.31
CA GLU A 62 13.07 -4.73 6.07
C GLU A 62 12.20 -4.76 4.80
N ARG A 63 10.92 -5.13 4.94
CA ARG A 63 10.00 -5.32 3.80
C ARG A 63 8.88 -4.30 3.77
N THR A 64 8.55 -3.68 4.89
CA THR A 64 7.36 -2.85 5.02
C THR A 64 7.68 -1.44 5.49
N ALA A 65 6.99 -0.48 4.91
CA ALA A 65 7.03 0.92 5.31
C ALA A 65 5.63 1.51 5.27
N VAL A 66 5.41 2.56 6.06
CA VAL A 66 4.17 3.34 6.06
C VAL A 66 4.45 4.75 5.58
N VAL A 67 3.45 5.36 4.95
CA VAL A 67 3.43 6.77 4.58
C VAL A 67 2.19 7.40 5.19
N GLY A 68 2.40 8.46 5.97
CA GLY A 68 1.34 9.38 6.33
C GLY A 68 1.38 10.59 5.40
N THR A 69 0.34 10.81 4.60
CA THR A 69 0.28 11.90 3.62
C THR A 69 0.07 13.28 4.23
N GLY A 70 -0.30 13.36 5.52
CA GLY A 70 -0.57 14.62 6.20
C GLY A 70 -1.79 15.34 5.63
N GLY A 71 -1.59 16.49 4.99
CA GLY A 71 -2.70 17.27 4.42
C GLY A 71 -3.24 16.74 3.08
N GLN A 72 -2.53 15.81 2.44
CA GLN A 72 -2.86 15.29 1.11
C GLN A 72 -3.70 14.02 1.20
N ILE A 73 -4.50 13.74 0.17
CA ILE A 73 -5.27 12.49 0.04
C ILE A 73 -4.33 11.38 -0.45
N ALA A 74 -4.48 10.16 0.08
CA ALA A 74 -3.68 8.99 -0.25
C ALA A 74 -3.64 8.72 -1.75
N ASP A 75 -4.79 8.78 -2.43
CA ASP A 75 -4.90 8.56 -3.87
C ASP A 75 -4.06 9.54 -4.67
N ASP A 76 -4.08 10.82 -4.28
CA ASP A 76 -3.25 11.85 -4.93
C ASP A 76 -1.77 11.63 -4.68
N TRP A 77 -1.41 11.27 -3.44
CA TRP A 77 -0.03 10.94 -3.10
C TRP A 77 0.47 9.75 -3.91
N ILE A 78 -0.33 8.68 -4.01
CA ILE A 78 0.00 7.49 -4.80
C ILE A 78 0.18 7.88 -6.27
N ALA A 79 -0.78 8.59 -6.86
CA ALA A 79 -0.70 8.97 -8.27
C ALA A 79 0.52 9.86 -8.60
N GLU A 80 0.92 10.72 -7.66
CA GLU A 80 2.10 11.57 -7.80
C GLU A 80 3.42 10.78 -7.68
N HIS A 81 3.51 9.80 -6.77
CA HIS A 81 4.78 9.14 -6.42
C HIS A 81 5.01 7.81 -7.16
N VAL A 82 3.94 7.11 -7.59
CA VAL A 82 4.06 5.84 -8.32
C VAL A 82 4.95 5.94 -9.57
N PRO A 83 4.86 6.98 -10.42
CA PRO A 83 5.74 7.09 -11.60
C PRO A 83 7.23 7.07 -11.25
N GLU A 84 7.63 7.79 -10.20
CA GLU A 84 9.01 7.84 -9.75
C GLU A 84 9.47 6.52 -9.12
N LEU A 85 8.60 5.87 -8.35
CA LEU A 85 8.86 4.56 -7.76
C LEU A 85 9.03 3.51 -8.87
N ALA A 86 8.12 3.49 -9.86
CA ALA A 86 8.18 2.58 -10.99
C ALA A 86 9.46 2.76 -11.83
N ALA A 87 10.01 3.96 -11.90
CA ALA A 87 11.29 4.20 -12.59
C ALA A 87 12.52 3.61 -11.86
N ARG A 88 12.41 3.31 -10.56
CA ARG A 88 13.52 2.82 -9.72
C ARG A 88 13.38 1.35 -9.34
N GLU A 89 12.14 0.87 -9.31
CA GLU A 89 11.77 -0.48 -8.92
C GLU A 89 11.68 -1.42 -10.11
N HIS A 90 11.86 -2.73 -9.86
CA HIS A 90 11.77 -3.73 -10.92
C HIS A 90 10.33 -4.01 -11.34
N ALA A 91 9.42 -4.03 -10.36
CA ALA A 91 8.00 -4.23 -10.55
C ALA A 91 7.25 -3.44 -9.47
N VAL A 92 6.17 -2.76 -9.86
CA VAL A 92 5.29 -2.03 -8.94
C VAL A 92 3.87 -2.54 -9.09
N TRP A 93 3.26 -2.90 -7.97
CA TRP A 93 1.86 -3.34 -7.90
C TRP A 93 1.04 -2.34 -7.08
N LEU A 94 -0.24 -2.19 -7.41
CA LEU A 94 -1.18 -1.36 -6.66
C LEU A 94 -2.23 -2.23 -5.97
N VAL A 95 -2.49 -1.97 -4.68
CA VAL A 95 -3.67 -2.47 -3.96
C VAL A 95 -4.61 -1.30 -3.71
N SER A 96 -5.69 -1.24 -4.48
CA SER A 96 -6.83 -0.36 -4.26
C SER A 96 -7.99 -0.86 -5.11
N SER A 97 -9.23 -0.75 -4.65
CA SER A 97 -10.43 -0.95 -5.46
C SER A 97 -10.89 0.32 -6.20
N ASP A 98 -10.24 1.46 -5.98
CA ASP A 98 -10.61 2.71 -6.61
C ASP A 98 -10.27 2.70 -8.11
N ARG A 99 -11.26 2.95 -8.97
CA ARG A 99 -11.07 2.89 -10.43
C ARG A 99 -10.31 4.11 -10.94
N GLU A 100 -10.58 5.28 -10.38
CA GLU A 100 -9.92 6.51 -10.81
C GLU A 100 -8.43 6.45 -10.47
N LEU A 101 -8.08 6.01 -9.25
CA LEU A 101 -6.69 5.83 -8.88
C LEU A 101 -5.97 4.83 -9.78
N ARG A 102 -6.61 3.69 -10.08
CA ARG A 102 -6.04 2.67 -10.98
C ARG A 102 -5.77 3.22 -12.37
N ASP A 103 -6.71 3.97 -12.93
CA ASP A 103 -6.58 4.55 -14.26
C ASP A 103 -5.42 5.57 -14.28
N ARG A 104 -5.28 6.38 -13.22
CA ARG A 104 -4.19 7.37 -13.09
C ARG A 104 -2.79 6.76 -13.06
N VAL A 105 -2.63 5.52 -12.58
CA VAL A 105 -1.31 4.87 -12.46
C VAL A 105 -1.13 3.67 -13.39
N ALA A 106 -2.08 3.40 -14.28
CA ALA A 106 -2.12 2.19 -15.10
C ALA A 106 -0.82 1.95 -15.89
N ASP A 107 -0.22 3.00 -16.43
CA ASP A 107 1.02 2.93 -17.22
C ASP A 107 2.28 2.64 -16.38
N HIS A 108 2.17 2.68 -15.04
CA HIS A 108 3.29 2.56 -14.11
C HIS A 108 3.21 1.31 -13.22
N VAL A 109 2.09 0.60 -13.23
CA VAL A 109 1.88 -0.58 -12.39
C VAL A 109 1.76 -1.83 -13.25
N GLU A 110 2.52 -2.86 -12.90
CA GLU A 110 2.47 -4.15 -13.58
C GLU A 110 1.19 -4.91 -13.23
N ARG A 111 0.67 -4.69 -12.02
CA ARG A 111 -0.48 -5.41 -11.47
C ARG A 111 -1.31 -4.55 -10.54
N ALA A 112 -2.63 -4.63 -10.64
CA ALA A 112 -3.58 -4.07 -9.69
C ALA A 112 -4.36 -5.17 -8.96
N ILE A 113 -4.54 -5.01 -7.64
CA ILE A 113 -5.27 -5.92 -6.75
C ILE A 113 -6.41 -5.14 -6.09
N GLY A 114 -7.61 -5.72 -6.04
CA GLY A 114 -8.75 -5.12 -5.32
C GLY A 114 -8.53 -5.12 -3.81
N GLY A 115 -8.88 -4.02 -3.14
CA GLY A 115 -8.71 -3.87 -1.69
C GLY A 115 -9.46 -4.95 -0.90
N GLY A 116 -10.65 -5.36 -1.34
CA GLY A 116 -11.40 -6.46 -0.72
C GLY A 116 -10.79 -7.84 -0.97
N SER A 117 -10.24 -8.09 -2.16
CA SER A 117 -9.52 -9.33 -2.47
C SER A 117 -8.23 -9.43 -1.65
N PHE A 118 -7.49 -8.32 -1.56
CA PHE A 118 -6.30 -8.23 -0.73
C PHE A 118 -6.63 -8.43 0.75
N ALA A 119 -7.66 -7.77 1.28
CA ALA A 119 -8.11 -7.97 2.65
C ALA A 119 -8.41 -9.46 2.94
N GLY A 120 -9.04 -10.18 2.01
CA GLY A 120 -9.26 -11.62 2.15
C GLY A 120 -7.96 -12.41 2.32
N THR A 121 -6.87 -12.02 1.65
CA THR A 121 -5.55 -12.70 1.79
C THR A 121 -4.85 -12.45 3.12
N LEU A 122 -5.30 -11.48 3.91
CA LEU A 122 -4.75 -11.13 5.23
C LEU A 122 -5.48 -11.86 6.39
N GLU A 123 -6.61 -12.51 6.11
CA GLU A 123 -7.38 -13.29 7.10
C GLU A 123 -6.75 -14.66 7.37
N ASP A 124 -6.09 -15.24 6.36
CA ASP A 124 -5.39 -16.54 6.39
C ASP A 124 -4.03 -16.48 7.10
#